data_AF-A0A6I3IS04-F1
#
_entry.id   AF-A0A6I3IS04-F1
#
_cell.length_a   1.000
_cell.length_b   1.000
_cell.length_c   1.000
_cell.angle_alpha   90.00
_cell.angle_beta   90.00
_cell.angle_gamma   90.00
#
_symmetry.space_group_name_H-M   'P 1'
#
loop_
_entity.id
_entity.type
_entity.pdbx_description
1 polymer ?
#
loop_
_entity_poly.entity_id
_entity_poly.type
_entity_poly.pdbx_seq_one_letter_code
_entity_poly.pdbx_strand_id
1 'polypeptide(L)' 'MHCPYCAEEDLRPVEEPRGAWRCLDCTRVFVVRFVGLSHEGIAGARVAGAGVAGGEGATS' A
#
# COMPACT_ATOMS: atom_id res chain seq x y z
N MET A 1 13.79 9.29 4.38
CA MET A 1 12.42 9.12 3.84
C MET A 1 12.13 10.34 2.99
N HIS A 2 11.63 10.18 1.77
CA HIS A 2 11.38 11.29 0.85
C HIS A 2 9.95 11.82 1.01
N CYS A 3 9.77 13.13 0.81
CA CYS A 3 8.47 13.77 0.74
C CYS A 3 7.67 13.18 -0.43
N PRO A 4 6.46 12.63 -0.23
CA PRO A 4 5.64 12.07 -1.32
C PRO A 4 5.23 13.10 -2.38
N TYR A 5 5.37 14.40 -2.08
CA TYR A 5 4.89 15.49 -2.92
C TYR A 5 5.99 16.21 -3.70
N CYS A 6 7.24 16.23 -3.20
CA CYS A 6 8.34 16.98 -3.83
C CYS A 6 9.68 16.23 -3.87
N ALA A 7 9.72 14.96 -3.43
CA ALA A 7 10.92 14.12 -3.37
C ALA A 7 12.06 14.57 -2.44
N GLU A 8 11.98 15.77 -1.84
CA GLU A 8 12.95 16.26 -0.87
C GLU A 8 12.99 15.44 0.43
N GLU A 9 14.11 15.52 1.14
CA GLU A 9 14.41 14.71 2.32
C GLU A 9 14.23 15.45 3.65
N ASP A 10 14.02 16.77 3.63
CA ASP A 10 13.93 17.59 4.83
C ASP A 10 12.57 17.45 5.52
N LEU A 11 12.40 16.31 6.19
CA LEU A 11 11.19 15.93 6.90
C LEU A 11 11.38 16.02 8.41
N ARG A 12 10.39 16.57 9.12
CA ARG A 12 10.36 16.67 10.58
C ARG A 12 9.05 16.14 11.16
N PRO A 13 9.07 15.42 12.29
CA PRO A 13 7.85 14.99 12.95
C PRO A 13 7.09 16.21 13.49
N VAL A 14 5.76 16.11 13.50
CA VAL A 14 4.86 17.09 14.15
C VAL A 14 4.12 16.40 15.29
N GLU A 15 3.87 17.14 16.37
CA GLU A 15 3.34 16.58 17.61
C GLU A 15 1.93 16.01 17.44
N GLU A 16 1.06 16.75 16.76
CA GLU A 16 -0.32 16.37 16.50
C GLU A 16 -0.67 16.58 15.01
N PRO A 17 -1.39 15.64 14.37
CA PRO A 17 -1.80 14.32 14.90
C PRO A 17 -0.63 13.33 14.97
N ARG A 18 -0.75 12.28 15.80
CA ARG A 18 0.26 11.20 15.92
C ARG A 18 0.69 10.67 14.54
N GLY A 19 1.99 10.58 14.33
CA GLY A 19 2.57 10.09 13.08
C GLY A 19 2.54 11.11 11.94
N ALA A 20 2.22 12.37 12.23
CA ALA A 20 2.36 13.46 11.28
C ALA A 20 3.82 13.84 11.04
N TRP A 21 4.09 14.25 9.80
CA TRP A 21 5.37 14.75 9.33
C TRP A 21 5.15 15.99 8.47
N ARG A 22 6.06 16.96 8.60
CA ARG A 22 6.13 18.18 7.80
C ARG A 22 7.36 18.12 6.90
N CYS A 23 7.21 18.48 5.63
CA CYS A 23 8.31 18.79 4.73
C CYS A 23 8.67 20.27 4.82
N LEU A 24 9.95 20.61 5.02
CA LEU A 24 10.38 22.01 5.13
C LEU A 24 10.49 22.70 3.76
N ASP A 25 10.78 21.97 2.68
CA ASP A 25 10.88 22.52 1.32
C ASP A 25 9.52 22.91 0.72
N CYS A 26 8.55 22.00 0.77
CA CYS A 26 7.23 22.19 0.14
C CYS A 26 6.10 22.48 1.14
N THR A 27 6.43 22.67 2.41
CA THR A 27 5.54 23.06 3.53
C THR A 27 4.34 22.15 3.84
N ARG A 28 4.16 21.04 3.11
CA ARG A 28 3.05 20.09 3.33
C ARG A 28 3.23 19.27 4.61
N VAL A 29 2.10 18.99 5.25
CA VAL A 29 1.98 18.09 6.40
C VAL A 29 1.19 16.86 5.99
N PHE A 30 1.65 15.67 6.34
CA PHE A 30 1.00 14.41 6.05
C PHE A 30 1.18 13.40 7.18
N VAL A 31 0.31 12.40 7.27
CA VAL A 31 0.37 11.36 8.32
C VAL A 31 0.85 10.05 7.71
N VAL A 32 1.83 9.43 8.36
CA VAL A 32 2.25 8.06 8.03
C VAL A 32 1.66 7.13 9.06
N ARG A 33 1.04 6.04 8.60
CA ARG A 33 0.48 4.99 9.45
C ARG A 33 1.00 3.62 9.03
N PHE A 34 1.32 2.79 10.00
CA PHE A 34 1.49 1.36 9.75
C PHE A 34 0.11 0.75 9.53
N VAL A 35 -0.10 0.05 8.41
CA VAL A 35 -1.37 -0.60 8.08
C VAL A 35 -1.29 -2.12 8.27
N GLY A 36 -0.13 -2.72 7.98
CA GLY A 36 0.10 -4.16 8.01
C GLY A 36 1.27 -4.53 7.10
N LEU A 37 1.56 -5.82 6.98
CA LEU A 37 2.52 -6.33 6.01
C LEU A 37 1.76 -6.78 4.76
N SER A 38 2.18 -6.32 3.58
CA SER A 38 1.64 -6.79 2.29
C SER A 38 2.39 -8.04 1.85
N HIS A 39 1.66 -9.12 1.57
CA HIS A 39 2.23 -10.40 1.12
C HIS A 39 2.44 -10.48 -0.40
N GLU A 40 2.02 -9.46 -1.15
CA GLU A 40 2.01 -9.44 -2.63
C GLU A 40 3.40 -9.27 -3.28
N GLY A 41 4.48 -9.14 -2.49
CA GLY A 41 5.83 -8.80 -2.98
C GLY A 41 6.95 -9.83 -2.74
N ILE A 42 6.66 -10.98 -2.11
CA ILE A 42 7.67 -12.06 -1.90
C ILE A 42 7.18 -13.42 -2.43
N ALA A 43 5.91 -13.50 -2.85
CA ALA A 43 5.30 -14.68 -3.44
C ALA A 43 4.94 -14.41 -4.91
N GLY A 44 5.97 -14.27 -5.75
CA GLY A 44 5.77 -14.48 -7.18
C GLY A 44 5.31 -15.92 -7.42
N ALA A 45 4.28 -16.09 -8.25
CA ALA A 45 3.91 -17.33 -8.94
C ALA A 45 3.22 -18.46 -8.16
N ARG A 46 1.94 -18.28 -7.82
CA ARG A 46 0.85 -19.19 -8.26
C ARG A 46 -0.52 -18.58 -7.93
N VAL A 47 -1.03 -17.76 -8.84
CA VAL A 47 -2.49 -17.75 -9.08
C VAL A 47 -2.70 -18.26 -10.50
N ALA A 48 -2.57 -19.58 -10.66
CA ALA A 48 -3.15 -20.31 -11.78
C ALA A 48 -4.03 -21.38 -11.17
N GLY A 49 -5.32 -21.08 -11.09
CA GLY A 49 -6.30 -22.00 -10.50
C GLY A 49 -7.72 -21.46 -10.38
N ALA A 50 -8.12 -20.44 -11.14
CA ALA A 50 -9.54 -20.18 -11.37
C ALA A 50 -9.96 -20.97 -12.63
N GLY A 51 -10.11 -22.28 -12.47
CA GLY A 51 -10.80 -23.12 -13.44
C GLY A 51 -12.29 -23.10 -13.12
N VAL A 52 -13.06 -22.28 -13.83
CA VAL A 52 -14.52 -22.48 -13.94
C VAL A 52 -14.75 -23.46 -15.09
N ALA A 53 -14.91 -24.74 -14.75
CA ALA A 53 -15.46 -25.71 -15.69
C ALA A 53 -16.98 -25.67 -15.55
N GLY A 54 -17.66 -25.31 -16.65
CA GLY A 54 -19.10 -25.45 -16.81
C GLY A 54 -19.49 -26.81 -17.39
N GLY A 55 -20.81 -27.09 -17.32
CA GLY A 55 -21.52 -28.13 -18.09
C GLY A 55 -21.55 -29.52 -17.43
N GLU A 56 -22.58 -30.36 -17.49
CA GLU A 56 -23.80 -30.45 -18.31
C GLU A 56 -24.75 -31.50 -17.67
N GLY A 57 -25.99 -31.61 -18.16
CA GLY A 57 -27.07 -32.37 -17.55
C GLY A 57 -27.15 -33.88 -17.84
N ALA A 58 -28.26 -34.43 -17.33
CA ALA A 58 -28.99 -35.65 -17.68
C ALA A 58 -28.36 -37.03 -17.41
N THR A 59 -29.01 -37.81 -16.53
CA THR A 59 -29.39 -39.19 -16.86
C THR A 59 -30.64 -39.63 -16.06
N SER A 60 -31.59 -40.16 -16.83
CA SER A 60 -32.84 -40.90 -16.55
C SER A 60 -33.80 -40.46 -15.44
#